data_AF-A0A7W0LIY6-F1
#
_entry.id   AF-A0A7W0LIY6-F1
#
_cell.length_a   1.000
_cell.length_b   1.000
_cell.length_c   1.000
_cell.angle_alpha   90.00
_cell.angle_beta   90.00
_cell.angle_gamma   90.00
#
_symmetry.space_group_name_H-M   'P 1'
#
loop_
_entity.id
_entity.type
_entity.pdbx_description
1 polymer ?
#
loop_
_entity_poly.entity_id
_entity_poly.type
_entity_poly.pdbx_seq_one_letter_code
_entity_poly.pdbx_strand_id
1 'polypeptide(L)'
;MEGDGVGLDGRRYHIAGLGKGGWVNARGRVTRPARKSGRWTNGGPFWRVGGFWRSDVGRVTFPLASGGWFRGRGVSYVRPPAGISFAPGPSRRLRYYQSVAVEPRLIPLGSRVYIPAYRHTRGRGWFRADDVGGAIIGRHLDVYRPAPPAPSGVQNLRNQRVYVVPPRR
;
A
#
# COMPACT_ATOMS: atom_id res chain seq x y z
N MET A 1 3.81 2.02 1.22
CA MET A 1 5.13 1.82 1.83
C MET A 1 5.49 2.93 2.83
N GLU A 2 5.25 4.21 2.55
CA GLU A 2 5.73 5.25 3.49
C GLU A 2 4.82 5.48 4.72
N GLY A 3 3.48 5.47 4.57
CA GLY A 3 2.58 5.66 5.73
C GLY A 3 2.81 6.95 6.54
N ASP A 4 3.52 7.92 5.97
CA ASP A 4 3.99 9.15 6.59
C ASP A 4 3.20 10.37 6.13
N GLY A 5 3.17 11.40 6.98
CA GLY A 5 2.56 12.68 6.67
C GLY A 5 2.99 13.80 7.61
N VAL A 6 2.53 15.01 7.28
CA VAL A 6 2.67 16.20 8.13
C VAL A 6 1.29 16.51 8.72
N GLY A 7 1.23 16.68 10.04
CA GLY A 7 0.03 17.06 10.76
C GLY A 7 -0.34 18.52 10.54
N LEU A 8 -1.53 18.91 11.00
CA LEU A 8 -2.00 20.31 10.95
C LEU A 8 -1.12 21.25 11.80
N ASP A 9 -0.36 20.69 12.72
CA ASP A 9 0.62 21.37 13.56
C ASP A 9 2.03 21.46 12.91
N GLY A 10 2.16 21.06 11.64
CA GLY A 10 3.43 21.06 10.92
C GLY A 10 4.41 19.96 11.36
N ARG A 11 4.03 19.07 12.28
CA ARG A 11 4.90 18.00 12.76
C ARG A 11 4.76 16.75 11.89
N ARG A 12 5.82 15.94 11.84
CA ARG A 12 5.78 14.66 11.13
C ARG A 12 5.10 13.59 11.97
N TYR A 13 4.26 12.80 11.31
CA TYR A 13 3.58 11.65 11.87
C TYR A 13 3.66 10.47 10.92
N HIS A 14 3.59 9.27 11.49
CA HIS A 14 3.40 8.03 10.75
C HIS A 14 2.14 7.32 11.24
N ILE A 15 1.57 6.48 10.38
CA ILE A 15 0.46 5.59 10.76
C ILE A 15 0.99 4.56 11.76
N ALA A 16 0.50 4.64 13.01
CA ALA A 16 0.81 3.67 14.07
C ALA A 16 -0.17 2.49 14.07
N GLY A 17 -1.40 2.74 13.62
CA GLY A 17 -2.45 1.73 13.55
C GLY A 17 -3.36 2.00 12.38
N LEU A 18 -3.59 0.98 11.55
CA LEU A 18 -4.56 1.07 10.45
C LEU A 18 -6.02 0.98 10.94
N GLY A 19 -6.26 0.66 12.21
CA GLY A 19 -7.59 0.43 12.75
C GLY A 19 -8.31 -0.78 12.14
N LYS A 20 -9.57 -0.94 12.54
CA LYS A 20 -10.44 -1.98 11.96
C LYS A 20 -10.77 -1.59 10.52
N GLY A 21 -10.92 -2.57 9.63
CA GLY A 21 -11.45 -2.31 8.29
C GLY A 21 -10.75 -3.09 7.19
N GLY A 22 -11.38 -3.07 6.02
CA GLY A 22 -10.85 -3.68 4.80
C GLY A 22 -10.69 -2.67 3.68
N TRP A 23 -10.96 -3.12 2.47
CA TRP A 23 -10.86 -2.33 1.26
C TRP A 23 -12.23 -2.18 0.60
N VAL A 24 -12.41 -1.13 -0.18
CA VAL A 24 -13.49 -1.01 -1.16
C VAL A 24 -12.88 -0.99 -2.56
N ASN A 25 -13.63 -1.50 -3.53
CA ASN A 25 -13.29 -1.34 -4.94
C ASN A 25 -13.65 0.07 -5.44
N ALA A 26 -13.31 0.39 -6.69
CA ALA A 26 -13.59 1.71 -7.27
C ALA A 26 -15.09 2.07 -7.35
N ARG A 27 -15.98 1.08 -7.22
CA ARG A 27 -17.44 1.25 -7.17
C ARG A 27 -17.96 1.41 -5.73
N GLY A 28 -17.07 1.52 -4.74
CA GLY A 28 -17.46 1.68 -3.33
C GLY A 28 -17.93 0.40 -2.63
N ARG A 29 -17.85 -0.76 -3.28
CA ARG A 29 -18.24 -2.05 -2.68
C ARG A 29 -17.07 -2.63 -1.88
N VAL A 30 -17.37 -3.18 -0.69
CA VAL A 30 -16.36 -3.86 0.15
C VAL A 30 -15.72 -4.99 -0.64
N THR A 31 -14.41 -5.03 -0.66
CA THR A 31 -13.62 -6.08 -1.30
C THR A 31 -12.58 -6.60 -0.31
N ARG A 32 -12.38 -7.91 -0.32
CA ARG A 32 -11.50 -8.60 0.62
C ARG A 32 -10.49 -9.46 -0.12
N PRO A 33 -9.27 -9.60 0.40
CA PRO A 33 -8.27 -10.48 -0.17
C PRO A 33 -8.71 -11.94 0.02
N ALA A 34 -8.74 -12.70 -1.07
CA ALA A 34 -8.87 -14.14 -1.03
C ALA A 34 -7.54 -14.73 -0.56
N ARG A 35 -7.51 -15.17 0.71
CA ARG A 35 -6.31 -15.49 1.50
C ARG A 35 -5.22 -16.32 0.80
N LYS A 36 -5.54 -17.12 -0.23
CA LYS A 36 -4.59 -18.03 -0.89
C LYS A 36 -4.24 -17.67 -2.34
N SER A 37 -5.03 -16.82 -3.01
CA SER A 37 -4.89 -16.62 -4.47
C SER A 37 -4.45 -15.21 -4.86
N GLY A 38 -4.34 -14.28 -3.91
CA GLY A 38 -4.11 -12.85 -4.22
C GLY A 38 -5.27 -12.19 -4.99
N ARG A 39 -6.37 -12.91 -5.23
CA ARG A 39 -7.60 -12.39 -5.84
C ARG A 39 -8.40 -11.62 -4.80
N TRP A 40 -9.35 -10.82 -5.26
CA TRP A 40 -10.19 -9.98 -4.42
C TRP A 40 -11.67 -10.26 -4.67
N THR A 41 -12.48 -10.33 -3.60
CA THR A 41 -13.87 -10.82 -3.68
C THR A 41 -14.77 -9.98 -4.59
N ASN A 42 -14.53 -8.67 -4.69
CA ASN A 42 -15.35 -7.75 -5.50
C ASN A 42 -14.47 -6.92 -6.45
N GLY A 43 -13.42 -7.52 -7.01
CA GLY A 43 -12.42 -6.80 -7.81
C GLY A 43 -11.38 -6.10 -6.94
N GLY A 44 -10.39 -5.50 -7.59
CA GLY A 44 -9.19 -4.97 -6.92
C GLY A 44 -9.50 -3.91 -5.85
N PRO A 45 -8.65 -3.83 -4.81
CA PRO A 45 -8.77 -2.79 -3.79
C PRO A 45 -8.48 -1.44 -4.44
N PHE A 46 -9.26 -0.43 -4.08
CA PHE A 46 -9.12 0.93 -4.62
C PHE A 46 -8.94 1.96 -3.49
N TRP A 47 -9.70 1.79 -2.39
CA TRP A 47 -9.61 2.66 -1.22
C TRP A 47 -9.80 1.84 0.05
N ARG A 48 -9.41 2.39 1.21
CA ARG A 48 -9.78 1.81 2.50
C ARG A 48 -11.29 1.97 2.76
N VAL A 49 -11.86 1.23 3.70
CA VAL A 49 -13.30 1.32 4.05
C VAL A 49 -13.68 2.59 4.85
N GLY A 50 -13.22 3.76 4.40
CA GLY A 50 -13.56 5.06 4.97
C GLY A 50 -12.49 6.12 4.66
N GLY A 51 -12.77 7.37 5.02
CA GLY A 51 -11.92 8.52 4.69
C GLY A 51 -12.00 8.93 3.22
N PHE A 52 -13.16 8.75 2.59
CA PHE A 52 -13.42 9.14 1.21
C PHE A 52 -14.84 9.68 1.04
N TRP A 53 -15.11 10.27 -0.12
CA TRP A 53 -16.44 10.72 -0.50
C TRP A 53 -17.07 9.78 -1.51
N ARG A 54 -18.39 9.65 -1.48
CA ARG A 54 -19.16 9.00 -2.54
C ARG A 54 -19.70 10.05 -3.51
N SER A 55 -19.59 9.76 -4.79
CA SER A 55 -20.29 10.53 -5.82
C SER A 55 -21.79 10.26 -5.76
N ASP A 56 -22.57 11.04 -6.49
CA ASP A 56 -24.00 10.85 -6.72
C ASP A 56 -24.37 9.40 -7.17
N VAL A 57 -23.54 8.80 -8.03
CA VAL A 57 -23.68 7.41 -8.48
C VAL A 57 -23.02 6.37 -7.54
N GLY A 58 -22.66 6.76 -6.32
CA GLY A 58 -22.15 5.87 -5.26
C GLY A 58 -20.70 5.40 -5.43
N ARG A 59 -19.93 5.95 -6.38
CA ARG A 59 -18.52 5.58 -6.60
C ARG A 59 -17.59 6.28 -5.62
N VAL A 60 -16.40 5.72 -5.40
CA VAL A 60 -15.36 6.40 -4.61
C VAL A 60 -14.88 7.63 -5.36
N THR A 61 -14.91 8.79 -4.69
CA THR A 61 -14.38 10.08 -5.11
C THR A 61 -13.64 10.77 -3.96
N PHE A 62 -12.80 11.76 -4.28
CA PHE A 62 -12.03 12.57 -3.35
C PHE A 62 -11.60 13.87 -4.05
N PRO A 63 -11.36 14.96 -3.29
CA PRO A 63 -10.82 16.19 -3.86
C PRO A 63 -9.40 15.97 -4.37
N LEU A 64 -9.07 16.57 -5.52
CA LEU A 64 -7.71 16.57 -6.06
C LEU A 64 -6.93 17.77 -5.54
N ALA A 65 -5.62 17.61 -5.34
CA ALA A 65 -4.75 18.71 -4.89
C ALA A 65 -4.75 19.89 -5.89
N SER A 66 -4.93 19.60 -7.18
CA SER A 66 -5.07 20.60 -8.25
C SER A 66 -6.46 21.25 -8.31
N GLY A 67 -7.35 20.95 -7.37
CA GLY A 67 -8.75 21.35 -7.42
C GLY A 67 -9.64 20.36 -8.20
N GLY A 68 -10.95 20.48 -7.99
CA GLY A 68 -11.94 19.54 -8.54
C GLY A 68 -12.00 18.21 -7.78
N TRP A 69 -12.67 17.23 -8.39
CA TRP A 69 -12.97 15.94 -7.76
C TRP A 69 -12.61 14.77 -8.68
N PHE A 70 -12.05 13.71 -8.09
CA PHE A 70 -11.83 12.46 -8.77
C PHE A 70 -13.16 11.78 -9.11
N ARG A 71 -13.55 11.73 -10.40
CA ARG A 71 -14.78 11.07 -10.88
C ARG A 71 -16.10 11.68 -10.34
N GLY A 72 -16.21 13.00 -10.40
CA GLY A 72 -17.43 13.73 -10.04
C GLY A 72 -17.45 14.16 -8.57
N ARG A 73 -18.30 15.15 -8.26
CA ARG A 73 -18.34 15.77 -6.93
C ARG A 73 -18.76 14.76 -5.85
N GLY A 74 -18.10 14.82 -4.70
CA GLY A 74 -18.51 14.09 -3.50
C GLY A 74 -19.78 14.68 -2.90
N VAL A 75 -20.79 13.83 -2.68
CA VAL A 75 -22.08 14.20 -2.07
C VAL A 75 -22.27 13.58 -0.69
N SER A 76 -21.53 12.53 -0.34
CA SER A 76 -21.62 11.87 0.96
C SER A 76 -20.24 11.43 1.47
N TYR A 77 -19.85 11.87 2.66
CA TYR A 77 -18.58 11.49 3.28
C TYR A 77 -18.70 10.18 4.04
N VAL A 78 -17.82 9.21 3.74
CA VAL A 78 -17.71 7.94 4.46
C VAL A 78 -16.64 8.08 5.53
N ARG A 79 -17.05 8.13 6.79
CA ARG A 79 -16.12 8.28 7.92
C ARG A 79 -15.14 7.11 8.00
N PRO A 80 -13.86 7.36 8.35
CA PRO A 80 -12.91 6.30 8.63
C PRO A 80 -13.41 5.41 9.77
N PRO A 81 -13.10 4.10 9.73
CA PRO A 81 -13.41 3.19 10.83
C PRO A 81 -12.56 3.52 12.07
N ALA A 82 -13.06 3.13 13.24
CA ALA A 82 -12.37 3.35 14.51
C ALA A 82 -11.02 2.61 14.60
N GLY A 83 -10.14 3.14 15.46
CA GLY A 83 -8.84 2.53 15.78
C GLY A 83 -7.70 2.89 14.84
N ILE A 84 -7.93 3.83 13.91
CA ILE A 84 -6.81 4.45 13.17
C ILE A 84 -6.05 5.34 14.15
N SER A 85 -4.74 5.18 14.22
CA SER A 85 -3.87 5.98 15.08
C SER A 85 -2.62 6.40 14.34
N PHE A 86 -2.09 7.54 14.77
CA PHE A 86 -0.84 8.12 14.28
C PHE A 86 0.11 8.25 15.46
N ALA A 87 1.41 8.05 15.22
CA ALA A 87 2.45 8.28 16.20
C ALA A 87 3.39 9.38 15.69
N PRO A 88 3.98 10.18 16.61
CA PRO A 88 4.89 11.24 16.25
C PRO A 88 6.17 10.68 15.61
N GLY A 89 6.77 11.49 14.75
CA GLY A 89 8.00 11.15 14.04
C GLY A 89 7.76 10.40 12.72
N PRO A 90 8.81 10.26 11.90
CA PRO A 90 8.73 9.57 10.62
C PRO A 90 8.58 8.05 10.80
N SER A 91 8.11 7.38 9.77
CA SER A 91 8.12 5.93 9.65
C SER A 91 9.56 5.40 9.54
N ARG A 92 9.67 4.07 9.51
CA ARG A 92 10.93 3.39 9.29
C ARG A 92 11.52 3.80 7.94
N ARG A 93 12.78 4.23 7.94
CA ARG A 93 13.50 4.59 6.71
C ARG A 93 13.58 3.42 5.73
N LEU A 94 12.96 3.58 4.57
CA LEU A 94 13.05 2.65 3.44
C LEU A 94 14.12 3.10 2.44
N ARG A 95 14.64 2.16 1.64
CA ARG A 95 15.66 2.45 0.62
C ARG A 95 15.23 1.96 -0.75
N TYR A 96 15.25 2.86 -1.73
CA TYR A 96 14.83 2.54 -3.08
C TYR A 96 15.60 1.35 -3.65
N TYR A 97 14.84 0.42 -4.23
CA TYR A 97 15.32 -0.85 -4.78
C TYR A 97 16.08 -1.73 -3.77
N GLN A 98 15.85 -1.53 -2.47
CA GLN A 98 16.50 -2.29 -1.40
C GLN A 98 15.54 -2.64 -0.26
N SER A 99 14.39 -1.99 -0.16
CA SER A 99 13.32 -2.34 0.79
C SER A 99 12.11 -2.90 0.04
N VAL A 100 11.44 -3.88 0.63
CA VAL A 100 10.24 -4.52 0.06
C VAL A 100 9.19 -4.71 1.16
N ALA A 101 7.93 -4.44 0.82
CA ALA A 101 6.80 -4.78 1.67
C ALA A 101 6.33 -6.21 1.39
N VAL A 102 6.03 -6.95 2.46
CA VAL A 102 5.69 -8.39 2.41
C VAL A 102 4.51 -8.73 3.32
N GLU A 103 4.00 -9.96 3.21
CA GLU A 103 3.17 -10.59 4.24
C GLU A 103 4.07 -11.29 5.29
N PRO A 104 4.14 -10.83 6.55
CA PRO A 104 5.06 -11.37 7.56
C PRO A 104 4.88 -12.85 7.91
N ARG A 105 3.66 -13.37 7.70
CA ARG A 105 3.34 -14.80 7.92
C ARG A 105 3.99 -15.71 6.87
N LEU A 106 4.35 -15.16 5.71
CA LEU A 106 5.02 -15.88 4.63
C LEU A 106 6.51 -15.53 4.54
N ILE A 107 6.86 -14.25 4.69
CA ILE A 107 8.24 -13.75 4.68
C ILE A 107 8.43 -12.91 5.94
N PRO A 108 9.14 -13.41 6.96
CA PRO A 108 9.39 -12.65 8.18
C PRO A 108 10.07 -11.30 7.90
N LEU A 109 9.73 -10.28 8.69
CA LEU A 109 10.46 -9.01 8.63
C LEU A 109 11.94 -9.22 8.95
N GLY A 110 12.80 -8.48 8.27
CA GLY A 110 14.25 -8.63 8.34
C GLY A 110 14.83 -9.69 7.39
N SER A 111 14.02 -10.53 6.74
CA SER A 111 14.47 -11.44 5.68
C SER A 111 15.18 -10.69 4.55
N ARG A 112 16.16 -11.36 3.92
CA ARG A 112 16.70 -10.94 2.62
C ARG A 112 15.90 -11.62 1.51
N VAL A 113 15.45 -10.85 0.54
CA VAL A 113 14.63 -11.30 -0.58
C VAL A 113 15.38 -11.01 -1.87
N TYR A 114 15.56 -12.03 -2.71
CA TYR A 114 16.15 -11.88 -4.03
C TYR A 114 15.08 -12.02 -5.12
N ILE A 115 14.99 -11.01 -5.97
CA ILE A 115 14.06 -10.92 -7.10
C ILE A 115 14.88 -10.70 -8.38
N PRO A 116 15.14 -11.75 -9.19
CA PRO A 116 16.03 -11.67 -10.37
C PRO A 116 15.60 -10.62 -11.41
N ALA A 117 14.31 -10.30 -11.47
CA ALA A 117 13.78 -9.26 -12.35
C ALA A 117 14.36 -7.87 -12.05
N TYR A 118 14.81 -7.64 -10.83
CA TYR A 118 15.41 -6.38 -10.39
C TYR A 118 16.95 -6.43 -10.32
N ARG A 119 17.62 -7.43 -10.91
CA ARG A 119 19.08 -7.58 -10.86
C ARG A 119 19.87 -6.36 -11.36
N HIS A 120 19.24 -5.53 -12.19
CA HIS A 120 19.83 -4.33 -12.81
C HIS A 120 19.68 -3.07 -11.97
N THR A 121 18.96 -3.11 -10.85
CA THR A 121 18.73 -1.93 -10.01
C THR A 121 19.84 -1.75 -8.97
N ARG A 122 19.80 -0.65 -8.22
CA ARG A 122 20.79 -0.32 -7.17
C ARG A 122 21.00 -1.43 -6.15
N GLY A 123 19.96 -2.21 -5.82
CA GLY A 123 20.05 -3.36 -4.90
C GLY A 123 20.55 -4.66 -5.54
N ARG A 124 20.83 -4.67 -6.85
CA ARG A 124 21.18 -5.86 -7.64
C ARG A 124 20.20 -7.01 -7.43
N GLY A 125 18.91 -6.68 -7.35
CA GLY A 125 17.82 -7.63 -7.11
C GLY A 125 17.67 -8.09 -5.64
N TRP A 126 18.53 -7.65 -4.73
CA TRP A 126 18.42 -7.93 -3.30
C TRP A 126 17.66 -6.83 -2.56
N PHE A 127 16.72 -7.29 -1.72
CA PHE A 127 15.87 -6.47 -0.88
C PHE A 127 15.89 -6.98 0.56
N ARG A 128 15.48 -6.12 1.49
CA ARG A 128 15.15 -6.48 2.85
C ARG A 128 13.66 -6.30 3.09
N ALA A 129 13.04 -7.28 3.74
CA ALA A 129 11.66 -7.20 4.20
C ALA A 129 11.56 -6.19 5.36
N ASP A 130 11.42 -4.92 5.02
CA ASP A 130 11.41 -3.80 5.99
C ASP A 130 10.00 -3.25 6.25
N ASP A 131 9.01 -3.63 5.43
CA ASP A 131 7.66 -3.06 5.49
C ASP A 131 6.54 -4.09 5.30
N VAL A 132 5.30 -3.68 5.59
CA VAL A 132 4.06 -4.43 5.39
C VAL A 132 3.03 -3.53 4.71
N GLY A 133 2.00 -4.12 4.11
CA GLY A 133 0.88 -3.33 3.59
C GLY A 133 -0.44 -4.06 3.68
N GLY A 134 -1.52 -3.32 3.93
CA GLY A 134 -2.86 -3.90 4.10
C GLY A 134 -3.42 -4.61 2.86
N ALA A 135 -2.80 -4.44 1.69
CA ALA A 135 -3.12 -5.13 0.44
C ALA A 135 -1.99 -6.07 -0.05
N ILE A 136 -0.88 -6.15 0.69
CA ILE A 136 0.28 -6.99 0.40
C ILE A 136 0.08 -8.32 1.12
N ILE A 137 -0.64 -9.22 0.46
CA ILE A 137 -1.17 -10.46 1.03
C ILE A 137 -0.88 -11.62 0.09
N GLY A 138 -0.51 -12.76 0.66
CA GLY A 138 -0.05 -13.94 -0.04
C GLY A 138 1.29 -13.72 -0.71
N ARG A 139 1.45 -14.31 -1.90
CA ARG A 139 2.65 -14.18 -2.74
C ARG A 139 2.64 -12.86 -3.55
N HIS A 140 2.33 -11.76 -2.88
CA HIS A 140 2.33 -10.40 -3.43
C HIS A 140 3.38 -9.59 -2.67
N LEU A 141 4.29 -8.95 -3.40
CA LEU A 141 5.35 -8.11 -2.87
C LEU A 141 5.22 -6.73 -3.49
N ASP A 142 5.52 -5.69 -2.72
CA ASP A 142 5.56 -4.31 -3.21
C ASP A 142 6.98 -3.76 -3.02
N VAL A 143 7.64 -3.43 -4.12
CA VAL A 143 9.04 -3.00 -4.13
C VAL A 143 9.11 -1.49 -3.95
N TYR A 144 9.83 -1.04 -2.92
CA TYR A 144 10.03 0.37 -2.68
C TYR A 144 10.92 0.96 -3.77
N ARG A 145 10.36 1.85 -4.59
CA ARG A 145 11.02 2.41 -5.78
C ARG A 145 10.66 3.90 -5.92
N PRO A 146 11.46 4.69 -6.65
CA PRO A 146 11.12 6.07 -6.95
C PRO A 146 9.78 6.18 -7.66
N ALA A 147 9.11 7.32 -7.50
CA ALA A 147 7.93 7.63 -8.29
C ALA A 147 8.27 7.53 -9.79
N PRO A 148 7.39 6.93 -10.61
CA PRO A 148 7.60 6.91 -12.05
C PRO A 148 7.59 8.36 -12.59
N PRO A 149 8.34 8.64 -13.67
CA PRO A 149 8.33 9.98 -14.29
C PRO A 149 6.98 10.33 -14.92
N ALA A 150 6.13 9.33 -15.19
CA ALA A 150 4.77 9.52 -15.68
C ALA A 150 3.78 8.56 -14.98
N PRO A 151 2.50 8.92 -14.83
CA PRO A 151 1.49 8.09 -14.14
C PRO A 151 1.32 6.67 -14.70
N SER A 152 1.56 6.47 -16.01
CA SER A 152 1.49 5.18 -16.70
C SER A 152 2.82 4.38 -16.66
N GLY A 153 3.89 4.92 -16.10
CA GLY A 153 5.24 4.33 -16.09
C GLY A 153 5.46 3.21 -15.06
N VAL A 154 4.39 2.62 -14.52
CA VAL A 154 4.48 1.54 -13.52
C VAL A 154 4.08 0.22 -14.15
N GLN A 155 5.07 -0.62 -14.44
CA GLN A 155 4.81 -2.00 -14.84
C GLN A 155 4.68 -2.89 -13.60
N ASN A 156 3.53 -3.52 -13.45
CA ASN A 156 3.35 -4.60 -12.48
C ASN A 156 3.98 -5.88 -13.03
N LEU A 157 5.00 -6.40 -12.34
CA LEU A 157 5.60 -7.68 -12.69
C LEU A 157 4.76 -8.83 -12.13
N ARG A 158 4.50 -9.85 -12.95
CA ARG A 158 3.71 -11.04 -12.58
C ARG A 158 4.54 -12.29 -12.72
N ASN A 159 4.20 -13.34 -11.96
CA ASN A 159 4.81 -14.67 -12.03
C ASN A 159 6.35 -14.67 -11.91
N GLN A 160 6.90 -13.73 -11.16
CA GLN A 160 8.34 -13.63 -10.94
C GLN A 160 8.80 -14.65 -9.91
N ARG A 161 9.98 -15.24 -10.15
CA ARG A 161 10.66 -16.04 -9.13
C ARG A 161 11.15 -15.11 -8.02
N VAL A 162 10.96 -15.56 -6.78
CA VAL A 162 11.39 -14.86 -5.58
C VAL A 162 12.05 -15.87 -4.67
N TYR A 163 13.24 -15.53 -4.17
CA TYR A 163 14.02 -16.36 -3.26
C TYR A 163 14.14 -15.63 -1.92
N VAL A 164 14.02 -16.37 -0.82
CA VAL A 164 13.96 -15.81 0.53
C VAL A 164 15.03 -16.44 1.39
N VAL A 165 15.82 -15.60 2.06
CA VAL A 165 16.72 -15.97 3.14
C VAL A 165 16.12 -15.42 4.43
N PRO A 166 15.67 -16.28 5.37
CA PRO A 166 15.14 -15.86 6.67
C PRO A 166 16.13 -14.97 7.45
N PRO A 167 15.65 -14.09 8.35
CA PRO A 167 16.54 -13.34 9.23
C PRO A 167 17.35 -14.31 10.10
N ARG A 168 18.60 -13.94 10.41
CA ARG A 168 19.37 -14.65 11.45
C ARG A 168 18.66 -14.43 12.79
N ARG A 169 18.52 -15.50 13.59
CA ARG A 169 18.03 -15.43 14.97
C ARG A 169 19.04 -14.71 15.85
#